data_AF-A0A1J9PQZ4-F1
#
_entry.id   AF-A0A1J9PQZ4-F1
#
_cell.length_a   1.000
_cell.length_b   1.000
_cell.length_c   1.000
_cell.angle_alpha   90.00
_cell.angle_beta   90.00
_cell.angle_gamma   90.00
#
_symmetry.space_group_name_H-M   'P 1'
#
loop_
_entity.id
_entity.type
_entity.pdbx_description
1 polymer ?
#
loop_
_entity_poly.entity_id
_entity_poly.type
_entity_poly.pdbx_seq_one_letter_code
_entity_poly.pdbx_strand_id
1 'polypeptide(L)'
;MALRRVFSLSSTRTIFSSPSTCGAASQLASPVTLCFKACSSSSSTSALAYKALHRRSPLPLPVADSPTWSAPAAVSSILYETPVPSTKPPKRHVLNCLVQNEPGVLSRISGILAARGFNIDSLVVCNTEVEDLSRMTIVLRGLDGVVEQARRQLDDLVPVWAVLDYTDSALVQRELLLAKVSILGPEVFEELLQHHREMTTPENEESSCSAEQQTNSTQNEVEKFKNSQHARDYHPSRLAHSQALRHKHEHLEAITHLTHQFGGKVLDISTNNCIVEVSAKPSRIDSYLKLIAPFGILESTRTGLMALPRSPLSGPDEDIEKDASEVVDASTLPPG
;
A
#
# COMPACT_ATOMS: atom_id res chain seq x y z
N MET A 1 18.75 -45.39 -27.34
CA MET A 1 17.66 -45.89 -28.22
C MET A 1 16.37 -45.20 -27.83
N ALA A 2 15.89 -44.26 -28.66
CA ALA A 2 14.49 -43.84 -28.86
C ALA A 2 14.49 -42.41 -29.43
N LEU A 3 14.53 -42.32 -30.77
CA LEU A 3 14.34 -41.10 -31.55
C LEU A 3 12.85 -40.74 -31.62
N ARG A 4 12.52 -39.45 -31.45
CA ARG A 4 11.29 -38.83 -31.99
C ARG A 4 11.67 -37.45 -32.55
N ARG A 5 11.98 -37.41 -33.84
CA ARG A 5 11.16 -36.86 -34.95
C ARG A 5 10.84 -35.36 -34.81
N VAL A 6 11.75 -34.58 -35.40
CA VAL A 6 11.57 -33.20 -35.86
C VAL A 6 10.67 -33.23 -37.10
N PHE A 7 9.58 -32.47 -37.10
CA PHE A 7 8.80 -32.19 -38.31
C PHE A 7 9.14 -30.78 -38.81
N SER A 8 9.79 -30.78 -39.97
CA SER A 8 9.95 -29.65 -40.88
C SER A 8 8.64 -29.45 -41.66
N LEU A 9 8.19 -28.21 -41.79
CA LEU A 9 7.42 -27.76 -42.95
C LEU A 9 7.74 -26.30 -43.26
N SER A 10 8.51 -26.16 -44.33
CA SER A 10 8.70 -24.99 -45.17
C SER A 10 7.41 -24.60 -45.89
N SER A 11 7.07 -23.30 -45.90
CA SER A 11 6.39 -22.70 -47.06
C SER A 11 6.64 -21.18 -47.15
N THR A 12 7.53 -20.83 -48.08
CA THR A 12 7.45 -19.70 -49.02
C THR A 12 7.04 -18.31 -48.49
N ARG A 13 8.07 -17.49 -48.21
CA ARG A 13 8.01 -16.02 -48.33
C ARG A 13 8.10 -15.62 -49.79
N THR A 14 7.19 -14.79 -50.27
CA THR A 14 7.38 -13.97 -51.46
C THR A 14 7.38 -12.51 -51.06
N ILE A 15 8.54 -11.88 -51.27
CA ILE A 15 8.81 -10.45 -51.15
C ILE A 15 8.50 -9.83 -52.50
N PHE A 16 7.67 -8.78 -52.54
CA PHE A 16 7.70 -7.78 -53.60
C PHE A 16 7.54 -6.38 -53.00
N SER A 17 8.61 -5.60 -53.17
CA SER A 17 8.72 -4.15 -53.11
C SER A 17 7.77 -3.48 -54.12
N SER A 18 7.27 -2.24 -54.00
CA SER A 18 7.92 -0.95 -53.74
C SER A 18 6.83 0.17 -53.78
N PRO A 19 7.15 1.49 -53.64
CA PRO A 19 6.30 2.51 -53.01
C PRO A 19 5.49 3.39 -53.98
N SER A 20 4.49 4.12 -53.46
CA SER A 20 4.08 5.41 -54.03
C SER A 20 3.23 6.25 -53.07
N THR A 21 3.50 7.54 -53.17
CA THR A 21 3.09 8.70 -52.37
C THR A 21 1.66 9.19 -52.68
N CYS A 22 1.13 9.97 -51.72
CA CYS A 22 0.17 11.09 -51.82
C CYS A 22 -1.26 10.91 -52.38
N GLY A 23 -2.22 11.58 -51.72
CA GLY A 23 -3.51 11.96 -52.32
C GLY A 23 -4.69 11.93 -51.37
N ALA A 24 -5.07 13.10 -50.86
CA ALA A 24 -6.23 13.33 -49.99
C ALA A 24 -7.58 13.01 -50.67
N ALA A 25 -8.55 12.52 -49.89
CA ALA A 25 -9.98 12.74 -50.16
C ALA A 25 -10.81 12.59 -48.87
N SER A 26 -11.26 13.73 -48.34
CA SER A 26 -12.38 13.86 -47.43
C SER A 26 -13.66 13.31 -48.06
N GLN A 27 -14.33 12.35 -47.42
CA GLN A 27 -15.73 12.02 -47.72
C GLN A 27 -16.52 11.91 -46.40
N LEU A 28 -17.41 12.88 -46.23
CA LEU A 28 -18.51 12.88 -45.27
C LEU A 28 -19.43 11.69 -45.56
N ALA A 29 -19.44 10.70 -44.67
CA ALA A 29 -20.43 9.64 -44.70
C ALA A 29 -21.73 10.11 -44.02
N SER A 30 -22.80 10.20 -44.80
CA SER A 30 -24.17 10.48 -44.32
C SER A 30 -24.74 9.25 -43.61
N PRO A 31 -25.56 9.38 -42.55
CA PRO A 31 -26.21 8.23 -41.94
C PRO A 31 -27.42 7.80 -42.80
N VAL A 32 -27.35 6.60 -43.39
CA VAL A 32 -28.51 5.96 -44.02
C VAL A 32 -29.39 5.39 -42.91
N THR A 33 -30.47 6.09 -42.60
CA THR A 33 -31.54 5.59 -41.72
C THR A 33 -32.34 4.51 -42.46
N LEU A 34 -32.04 3.24 -42.19
CA LEU A 34 -32.85 2.10 -42.63
C LEU A 34 -34.11 1.99 -41.76
N CYS A 35 -35.21 2.56 -42.25
CA CYS A 35 -36.54 2.39 -41.66
C CYS A 35 -37.05 0.97 -41.96
N PHE A 36 -36.95 0.05 -41.00
CA PHE A 36 -37.59 -1.25 -41.08
C PHE A 36 -39.09 -1.12 -40.77
N LYS A 37 -39.94 -1.25 -41.80
CA LYS A 37 -41.39 -1.50 -41.63
C LYS A 37 -41.59 -2.91 -41.08
N ALA A 38 -41.96 -3.01 -39.80
CA ALA A 38 -42.39 -4.27 -39.20
C ALA A 38 -43.83 -4.61 -39.62
N CYS A 39 -44.01 -5.58 -40.51
CA CYS A 39 -45.27 -6.29 -40.68
C CYS A 39 -45.26 -7.52 -39.76
N SER A 40 -46.15 -7.54 -38.78
CA SER A 40 -46.33 -8.63 -37.81
C SER A 40 -47.12 -9.79 -38.44
N SER A 41 -46.41 -10.73 -39.06
CA SER A 41 -46.95 -12.08 -39.35
C SER A 41 -46.47 -13.03 -38.25
N SER A 42 -47.34 -13.28 -37.26
CA SER A 42 -47.09 -14.21 -36.15
C SER A 42 -47.23 -15.65 -36.65
N SER A 43 -46.12 -16.21 -37.15
CA SER A 43 -46.03 -17.64 -37.48
C SER A 43 -45.39 -18.39 -36.33
N SER A 44 -46.07 -19.40 -35.79
CA SER A 44 -45.67 -20.21 -34.62
C SER A 44 -44.35 -20.98 -34.81
N THR A 45 -43.81 -21.02 -36.03
CA THR A 45 -42.53 -21.66 -36.36
C THR A 45 -41.40 -20.66 -36.66
N SER A 46 -41.67 -19.35 -36.60
CA SER A 46 -40.69 -18.30 -36.94
C SER A 46 -39.43 -18.37 -36.07
N ALA A 47 -39.56 -18.65 -34.77
CA ALA A 47 -38.43 -18.81 -33.86
C ALA A 47 -37.56 -20.05 -34.17
N LEU A 48 -38.16 -21.14 -34.65
CA LEU A 48 -37.45 -22.35 -35.05
C LEU A 48 -36.72 -22.16 -36.38
N ALA A 49 -37.37 -21.48 -37.34
CA ALA A 49 -36.74 -21.07 -38.60
C ALA A 49 -35.58 -20.09 -38.36
N TYR A 50 -35.75 -19.10 -37.48
CA TYR A 50 -34.70 -18.18 -37.08
C TYR A 50 -33.51 -18.91 -36.46
N LYS A 51 -33.76 -19.85 -35.54
CA LYS A 51 -32.71 -20.66 -34.89
C LYS A 51 -32.07 -21.67 -35.86
N ALA A 52 -32.79 -22.15 -36.87
CA ALA A 52 -32.25 -23.03 -37.91
C ALA A 52 -31.34 -22.26 -38.88
N LEU A 53 -31.69 -21.01 -39.22
CA LEU A 53 -30.90 -20.14 -40.10
C LEU A 53 -29.69 -19.53 -39.39
N HIS A 54 -29.78 -19.26 -38.08
CA HIS A 54 -28.70 -18.65 -37.28
C HIS A 54 -27.88 -19.68 -36.49
N ARG A 55 -27.93 -20.97 -36.87
CA ARG A 55 -27.34 -22.08 -36.08
C ARG A 55 -25.80 -22.10 -36.02
N ARG A 56 -25.09 -21.18 -36.68
CA ARG A 56 -23.61 -21.21 -36.80
C ARG A 56 -22.91 -19.85 -36.93
N SER A 57 -23.53 -18.74 -36.55
CA SER A 57 -22.78 -17.49 -36.37
C SER A 57 -22.57 -17.31 -34.88
N PRO A 58 -21.36 -17.57 -34.32
CA PRO A 58 -21.06 -17.06 -33.00
C PRO A 58 -21.33 -15.54 -33.03
N LEU A 59 -22.06 -15.03 -32.03
CA LEU A 59 -22.17 -13.59 -31.83
C LEU A 59 -20.75 -13.01 -31.82
N PRO A 60 -20.48 -11.88 -32.48
CA PRO A 60 -19.15 -11.27 -32.43
C PRO A 60 -18.87 -10.97 -30.96
N LEU A 61 -17.97 -11.76 -30.38
CA LEU A 61 -17.48 -11.49 -29.04
C LEU A 61 -16.74 -10.15 -29.12
N PRO A 62 -16.93 -9.23 -28.16
CA PRO A 62 -16.08 -8.06 -28.07
C PRO A 62 -14.65 -8.53 -27.86
N VAL A 63 -13.85 -8.45 -28.93
CA VAL A 63 -12.40 -8.70 -28.84
C VAL A 63 -11.84 -7.49 -28.12
N ALA A 64 -11.48 -7.66 -26.86
CA ALA A 64 -10.73 -6.65 -26.13
C ALA A 64 -9.31 -6.64 -26.69
N ASP A 65 -9.04 -5.77 -27.66
CA ASP A 65 -7.69 -5.53 -28.15
C ASP A 65 -6.89 -4.87 -27.02
N SER A 66 -6.10 -5.65 -26.28
CA SER A 66 -5.18 -5.10 -25.30
C SER A 66 -4.10 -4.29 -26.04
N PRO A 67 -3.85 -3.01 -25.69
CA PRO A 67 -2.89 -2.19 -26.40
C PRO A 67 -1.47 -2.78 -26.28
N THR A 68 -0.78 -2.99 -27.41
CA THR A 68 0.62 -3.41 -27.43
C THR A 68 1.52 -2.19 -27.23
N TRP A 69 2.40 -2.25 -26.22
CA TRP A 69 3.30 -1.15 -25.91
C TRP A 69 4.48 -1.13 -26.89
N SER A 70 4.82 0.05 -27.44
CA SER A 70 6.05 0.23 -28.22
C SER A 70 7.23 0.47 -27.29
N ALA A 71 8.46 0.12 -27.72
CA ALA A 71 9.65 0.32 -26.90
C ALA A 71 9.82 1.79 -26.42
N PRO A 72 9.58 2.83 -27.25
CA PRO A 72 9.62 4.22 -26.78
C PRO A 72 8.55 4.54 -25.73
N ALA A 73 7.32 4.03 -25.89
CA ALA A 73 6.23 4.26 -24.94
C ALA A 73 6.51 3.59 -23.57
N ALA A 74 7.07 2.38 -23.60
CA ALA A 74 7.50 1.69 -22.38
C ALA A 74 8.59 2.46 -21.64
N VAL A 75 9.63 2.93 -22.36
CA VAL A 75 10.70 3.73 -21.76
C VAL A 75 10.15 5.02 -21.14
N SER A 76 9.23 5.72 -21.82
CA SER A 76 8.62 6.93 -21.25
C SER A 76 7.80 6.67 -19.99
N SER A 77 7.09 5.55 -19.92
CA SER A 77 6.32 5.19 -18.72
C SER A 77 7.25 4.85 -17.56
N ILE A 78 8.34 4.12 -17.80
CA ILE A 78 9.32 3.80 -16.77
C ILE A 78 9.93 5.09 -16.19
N LEU A 79 10.40 6.00 -17.05
CA LEU A 79 11.01 7.25 -16.60
C LEU A 79 10.04 8.17 -15.86
N TYR A 80 8.74 8.09 -16.17
CA TYR A 80 7.71 8.87 -15.49
C TYR A 80 7.38 8.29 -14.10
N GLU A 81 7.31 6.97 -13.97
CA GLU A 81 6.97 6.29 -12.70
C GLU A 81 8.18 6.16 -11.75
N THR A 82 9.42 6.31 -12.23
CA THR A 82 10.60 6.26 -11.37
C THR A 82 10.57 7.40 -10.35
N PRO A 83 10.50 7.09 -9.04
CA PRO A 83 10.46 8.13 -8.02
C PRO A 83 11.79 8.87 -7.97
N VAL A 84 11.73 10.20 -7.85
CA VAL A 84 12.92 11.02 -7.64
C VAL A 84 13.58 10.65 -6.31
N PRO A 85 14.94 10.66 -6.22
CA PRO A 85 15.62 10.39 -4.96
C PRO A 85 15.24 11.48 -3.94
N SER A 86 14.44 11.10 -2.92
CA SER A 86 14.09 11.98 -1.82
C SER A 86 15.34 12.37 -1.03
N THR A 87 15.45 13.63 -0.62
CA THR A 87 16.40 14.11 0.39
C THR A 87 16.35 13.18 1.61
N LYS A 88 17.51 12.64 2.03
CA LYS A 88 17.57 11.64 3.12
C LYS A 88 16.98 12.26 4.41
N PRO A 89 15.90 11.71 4.98
CA PRO A 89 15.44 12.12 6.30
C PRO A 89 16.50 11.77 7.37
N PRO A 90 16.42 12.36 8.58
CA PRO A 90 17.33 12.02 9.68
C PRO A 90 17.31 10.50 9.95
N LYS A 91 18.51 9.94 10.18
CA LYS A 91 18.70 8.50 10.42
C LYS A 91 17.89 8.08 11.65
N ARG A 92 17.23 6.92 11.54
CA ARG A 92 16.53 6.30 12.67
C ARG A 92 17.54 5.42 13.41
N HIS A 93 17.70 5.66 14.70
CA HIS A 93 18.58 4.89 15.57
C HIS A 93 17.76 3.94 16.43
N VAL A 94 18.28 2.72 16.62
CA VAL A 94 17.61 1.68 17.41
C VAL A 94 18.53 1.27 18.53
N LEU A 95 18.18 1.67 19.75
CA LEU A 95 18.90 1.33 20.96
C LEU A 95 18.19 0.17 21.68
N ASN A 96 18.98 -0.72 22.27
CA ASN A 96 18.51 -1.79 23.12
C ASN A 96 19.12 -1.63 24.51
N CYS A 97 18.28 -1.42 25.51
CA CYS A 97 18.70 -1.31 26.90
C CYS A 97 18.35 -2.60 27.63
N LEU A 98 19.33 -3.17 28.34
CA LEU A 98 19.13 -4.26 29.29
C LEU A 98 18.97 -3.66 30.67
N VAL A 99 17.84 -3.89 31.29
CA VAL A 99 17.38 -3.11 32.44
C VAL A 99 16.86 -4.06 33.51
N GLN A 100 17.20 -3.78 34.76
CA GLN A 100 16.66 -4.51 35.90
C GLN A 100 15.16 -4.20 36.07
N ASN A 101 14.34 -5.23 36.26
CA ASN A 101 12.88 -5.09 36.37
C ASN A 101 12.47 -4.65 37.79
N GLU A 102 12.80 -3.41 38.15
CA GLU A 102 12.38 -2.78 39.39
C GLU A 102 11.21 -1.79 39.17
N PRO A 103 10.33 -1.59 40.17
CA PRO A 103 9.25 -0.63 40.06
C PRO A 103 9.78 0.80 39.81
N GLY A 104 9.21 1.48 38.83
CA GLY A 104 9.56 2.87 38.50
C GLY A 104 10.71 3.05 37.50
N VAL A 105 11.34 1.97 37.03
CA VAL A 105 12.45 2.06 36.07
C VAL A 105 12.01 2.60 34.71
N LEU A 106 10.85 2.19 34.21
CA LEU A 106 10.28 2.72 32.96
C LEU A 106 10.08 4.24 33.03
N SER A 107 9.54 4.73 34.15
CA SER A 107 9.32 6.16 34.38
C SER A 107 10.64 6.93 34.41
N ARG A 108 11.67 6.36 35.04
CA ARG A 108 13.02 6.96 35.10
C ARG A 108 13.65 7.10 33.72
N ILE A 109 13.64 6.02 32.91
CA ILE A 109 14.23 6.01 31.57
C ILE A 109 13.47 6.95 30.64
N SER A 110 12.13 6.87 30.61
CA SER A 110 11.31 7.76 29.81
C SER A 110 11.46 9.23 30.24
N GLY A 111 11.55 9.49 31.55
CA GLY A 111 11.74 10.82 32.11
C GLY A 111 13.07 11.46 31.73
N ILE A 112 14.15 10.68 31.71
CA ILE A 112 15.49 11.15 31.30
C ILE A 112 15.52 11.51 29.82
N LEU A 113 14.88 10.69 28.99
CA LEU A 113 14.81 10.96 27.55
C LEU A 113 13.98 12.21 27.25
N ALA A 114 12.83 12.35 27.92
CA ALA A 114 11.95 13.51 27.79
C ALA A 114 12.58 14.81 28.34
N ALA A 115 13.23 14.75 29.51
CA ALA A 115 13.85 15.92 30.15
C ALA A 115 14.98 16.52 29.31
N ARG A 116 15.68 15.70 28.52
CA ARG A 116 16.71 16.15 27.58
C ARG A 116 16.17 16.52 26.20
N GLY A 117 14.88 16.33 25.96
CA GLY A 117 14.24 16.67 24.69
C GLY A 117 14.64 15.77 23.53
N PHE A 118 14.99 14.50 23.78
CA PHE A 118 15.24 13.56 22.69
C PHE A 118 13.93 13.18 21.99
N ASN A 119 13.94 13.13 20.66
CA ASN A 119 12.76 12.75 19.89
C ASN A 119 12.62 11.22 19.83
N ILE A 120 11.70 10.68 20.63
CA ILE A 120 11.42 9.25 20.74
C ILE A 120 10.32 8.88 19.75
N ASP A 121 10.64 8.01 18.80
CA ASP A 121 9.65 7.44 17.86
C ASP A 121 8.81 6.36 18.55
N SER A 122 9.48 5.46 19.28
CA SER A 122 8.83 4.37 20.00
C SER A 122 9.71 3.88 21.14
N LEU A 123 9.08 3.55 22.27
CA LEU A 123 9.73 2.89 23.40
C LEU A 123 8.89 1.67 23.77
N VAL A 124 9.49 0.48 23.71
CA VAL A 124 8.83 -0.78 24.05
C VAL A 124 9.62 -1.49 25.14
N VAL A 125 8.93 -1.95 26.17
CA VAL A 125 9.48 -2.83 27.21
C VAL A 125 9.08 -4.26 26.91
N CYS A 126 10.05 -5.16 26.88
CA CYS A 126 9.86 -6.59 26.68
C CYS A 126 10.39 -7.33 27.90
N ASN A 127 9.59 -8.19 28.50
CA ASN A 127 10.08 -9.12 29.51
C ASN A 127 11.00 -10.15 28.84
N THR A 128 12.06 -10.55 29.53
CA THR A 128 12.91 -11.65 29.10
C THR A 128 12.58 -12.91 29.89
N GLU A 129 13.08 -14.06 29.45
CA GLU A 129 12.93 -15.34 30.18
C GLU A 129 13.68 -15.35 31.52
N VAL A 130 14.57 -14.38 31.73
CA VAL A 130 15.33 -14.23 32.99
C VAL A 130 14.54 -13.33 33.92
N GLU A 131 14.31 -13.82 35.14
CA GLU A 131 13.68 -13.04 36.21
C GLU A 131 14.46 -11.74 36.48
N ASP A 132 13.75 -10.69 36.86
CA ASP A 132 14.30 -9.36 37.11
C ASP A 132 15.08 -8.71 35.95
N LEU A 133 15.00 -9.25 34.73
CA LEU A 133 15.61 -8.68 33.54
C LEU A 133 14.57 -8.33 32.47
N SER A 134 14.57 -7.06 32.10
CA SER A 134 13.73 -6.50 31.04
C SER A 134 14.60 -5.95 29.92
N ARG A 135 14.13 -6.12 28.68
CA ARG A 135 14.74 -5.57 27.47
C ARG A 135 13.90 -4.42 26.97
N MET A 136 14.47 -3.23 26.90
CA MET A 136 13.79 -2.06 26.33
C MET A 136 14.35 -1.75 24.94
N THR A 137 13.47 -1.62 23.95
CA THR A 137 13.84 -1.17 22.60
C THR A 137 13.38 0.27 22.44
N ILE A 138 14.32 1.15 22.12
CA ILE A 138 14.09 2.59 22.02
C ILE A 138 14.49 3.02 20.61
N VAL A 139 13.58 3.68 19.91
CA VAL A 139 13.83 4.23 18.59
C VAL A 139 13.90 5.75 18.69
N LEU A 140 15.02 6.32 18.24
CA LEU A 140 15.29 7.75 18.28
C LEU A 140 15.49 8.29 16.86
N ARG A 141 15.10 9.55 16.64
CA ARG A 141 15.46 10.31 15.43
C ARG A 141 16.44 11.41 15.80
N GLY A 142 17.57 11.48 15.10
CA GLY A 142 18.58 12.49 15.39
C GLY A 142 19.85 12.30 14.58
N LEU A 143 20.85 13.12 14.91
CA LEU A 143 22.23 12.94 14.47
C LEU A 143 22.95 12.00 15.43
N ASP A 144 23.95 11.28 14.93
CA ASP A 144 24.72 10.28 15.68
C ASP A 144 25.28 10.82 17.01
N GLY A 145 25.76 12.07 17.04
CA GLY A 145 26.29 12.68 18.26
C GLY A 145 25.25 12.88 19.37
N VAL A 146 23.99 13.20 19.01
CA VAL A 146 22.88 13.36 19.97
C VAL A 146 22.45 12.00 20.50
N VAL A 147 22.44 10.97 19.65
CA VAL A 147 22.08 9.60 20.04
C VAL A 147 23.15 8.97 20.92
N GLU A 148 24.43 9.20 20.63
CA GLU A 148 25.53 8.74 21.48
C GLU A 148 25.47 9.40 22.87
N GLN A 149 25.07 10.67 22.95
CA GLN A 149 24.79 11.32 24.23
C GLN A 149 23.63 10.64 24.98
N ALA A 150 22.55 10.31 24.28
CA ALA A 150 21.42 9.58 24.87
C ALA A 150 21.85 8.19 25.37
N ARG A 151 22.66 7.47 24.58
CA ARG A 151 23.22 6.15 24.94
C ARG A 151 24.03 6.23 26.23
N ARG A 152 25.00 7.14 26.30
CA ARG A 152 25.85 7.36 27.50
C ARG A 152 25.02 7.69 28.75
N GLN A 153 23.97 8.49 28.56
CA GLN A 153 23.13 8.91 29.66
C GLN A 153 22.26 7.78 30.23
N LEU A 154 21.83 6.86 29.37
CA LEU A 154 21.08 5.68 29.78
C LEU A 154 22.00 4.64 30.43
N ASP A 155 23.25 4.54 29.97
CA ASP A 155 24.28 3.63 30.50
C ASP A 155 24.75 4.04 31.92
N ASP A 156 24.70 5.34 32.24
CA ASP A 156 25.04 5.90 33.57
C ASP A 156 23.99 5.57 34.66
N LEU A 157 22.85 4.98 34.28
CA LEU A 157 21.78 4.67 35.23
C LEU A 157 22.06 3.38 35.98
N VAL A 158 22.03 3.46 37.32
CA VAL A 158 22.17 2.30 38.23
C VAL A 158 21.31 1.08 37.85
N PRO A 159 20.00 1.19 37.51
CA PRO A 159 19.20 0.01 37.15
C PRO A 159 19.44 -0.52 35.71
N VAL A 160 20.30 0.11 34.92
CA VAL A 160 20.61 -0.30 33.54
C VAL A 160 21.91 -1.09 33.54
N TRP A 161 21.88 -2.30 32.96
CA TRP A 161 23.05 -3.17 32.85
C TRP A 161 23.94 -2.78 31.66
N ALA A 162 23.32 -2.49 30.52
CA ALA A 162 24.02 -2.09 29.31
C ALA A 162 23.06 -1.45 28.30
N VAL A 163 23.59 -0.53 27.49
CA VAL A 163 22.89 0.03 26.34
C VAL A 163 23.65 -0.27 25.04
N LEU A 164 23.01 -1.06 24.18
CA LEU A 164 23.54 -1.46 22.88
C LEU A 164 22.92 -0.59 21.77
N ASP A 165 23.73 -0.20 20.78
CA ASP A 165 23.25 0.44 19.56
C ASP A 165 23.19 -0.59 18.41
N TYR A 166 22.01 -0.78 17.84
CA TYR A 166 21.79 -1.68 16.70
C TYR A 166 21.63 -0.94 15.37
N THR A 167 21.87 0.37 15.31
CA THR A 167 21.62 1.20 14.12
C THR A 167 22.25 0.62 12.84
N ASP A 168 23.50 0.16 12.90
CA ASP A 168 24.23 -0.40 11.74
C ASP A 168 24.26 -1.93 11.72
N SER A 169 23.62 -2.58 12.68
CA SER A 169 23.60 -4.04 12.81
C SER A 169 22.45 -4.67 12.00
N ALA A 170 22.67 -5.87 11.46
CA ALA A 170 21.61 -6.63 10.81
C ALA A 170 20.55 -7.04 11.84
N LEU A 171 19.32 -6.54 11.71
CA LEU A 171 18.28 -6.68 12.74
C LEU A 171 16.97 -7.29 12.20
N VAL A 172 16.28 -8.05 13.04
CA VAL A 172 14.89 -8.45 12.84
C VAL A 172 14.01 -7.41 13.51
N GLN A 173 13.28 -6.64 12.70
CA GLN A 173 12.27 -5.71 13.18
C GLN A 173 10.89 -6.35 13.14
N ARG A 174 10.17 -6.23 14.25
CA ARG A 174 8.78 -6.64 14.38
C ARG A 174 7.99 -5.59 15.13
N GLU A 175 6.77 -5.44 14.70
CA GLU A 175 5.74 -4.62 15.29
C GLU A 175 4.42 -5.35 15.03
N LEU A 176 3.49 -5.23 15.97
CA LEU A 176 2.18 -5.86 15.91
C LEU A 176 1.12 -4.79 15.72
N LEU A 177 0.27 -4.97 14.72
CA LEU A 177 -0.90 -4.15 14.45
C LEU A 177 -2.15 -4.99 14.66
N LEU A 178 -3.05 -4.47 15.48
CA LEU A 178 -4.45 -4.86 15.53
C LEU A 178 -5.27 -3.70 14.97
N ALA A 179 -6.09 -3.96 13.96
CA ALA A 179 -6.96 -2.93 13.39
C ALA A 179 -8.37 -3.47 13.24
N LYS A 180 -9.36 -2.65 13.61
CA LYS A 180 -10.76 -2.93 13.31
C LYS A 180 -11.15 -2.13 12.08
N VAL A 181 -11.63 -2.83 11.08
CA VAL A 181 -11.95 -2.28 9.77
C VAL A 181 -13.44 -2.42 9.52
N SER A 182 -14.06 -1.37 8.97
CA SER A 182 -15.45 -1.39 8.54
C SER A 182 -15.63 -2.30 7.33
N ILE A 183 -16.73 -3.05 7.33
CA ILE A 183 -17.15 -3.90 6.20
C ILE A 183 -18.30 -3.23 5.43
N LEU A 184 -18.81 -2.09 5.91
CA LEU A 184 -19.98 -1.42 5.34
C LEU A 184 -19.69 -0.59 4.09
N GLY A 185 -18.41 -0.33 3.79
CA GLY A 185 -17.95 0.51 2.69
C GLY A 185 -17.44 1.89 3.13
N PRO A 186 -16.77 2.63 2.24
CA PRO A 186 -16.23 3.97 2.50
C PRO A 186 -17.32 5.02 2.77
N GLU A 187 -18.49 4.89 2.16
CA GLU A 187 -19.58 5.87 2.26
C GLU A 187 -20.10 6.01 3.69
N VAL A 188 -20.30 4.86 4.35
CA VAL A 188 -20.73 4.81 5.75
C VAL A 188 -19.63 5.32 6.67
N PHE A 189 -18.37 5.05 6.30
CA PHE A 189 -17.23 5.53 7.08
C PHE A 189 -17.11 7.05 7.04
N GLU A 190 -17.37 7.68 5.89
CA GLU A 190 -17.43 9.14 5.76
C GLU A 190 -18.56 9.74 6.60
N GLU A 191 -19.76 9.15 6.57
CA GLU A 191 -20.90 9.58 7.40
C GLU A 191 -20.58 9.47 8.90
N LEU A 192 -19.98 8.35 9.32
CA LEU A 192 -19.56 8.12 10.70
C LEU A 192 -18.52 9.17 11.13
N LEU A 193 -17.54 9.46 10.28
CA LEU A 193 -16.50 10.44 10.56
C LEU A 193 -17.08 11.86 10.66
N GLN A 194 -18.04 12.21 9.80
CA GLN A 194 -18.74 13.49 9.85
C GLN A 194 -19.55 13.62 11.16
N HIS A 195 -20.32 12.59 11.53
CA HIS A 195 -21.10 12.56 12.77
C HIS A 195 -20.20 12.74 14.02
N HIS A 196 -19.03 12.10 14.06
CA HIS A 196 -18.08 12.32 15.15
C HIS A 196 -17.49 13.73 15.15
N ARG A 197 -17.25 14.34 13.98
CA ARG A 197 -16.77 15.73 13.90
C ARG A 197 -17.80 16.72 14.47
N GLU A 198 -19.06 16.60 14.07
CA GLU A 198 -20.17 17.45 14.53
C GLU A 198 -20.37 17.37 16.05
N MET A 199 -20.18 16.18 16.65
CA MET A 199 -20.22 16.01 18.11
C MET A 199 -19.03 16.64 18.84
N THR A 200 -17.86 16.76 18.18
CA THR A 200 -16.63 17.29 18.80
C THR A 200 -16.44 18.79 18.61
N THR A 201 -17.03 19.38 17.58
CA THR A 201 -17.01 20.82 17.36
C THR A 201 -18.02 21.47 18.31
N PRO A 202 -17.59 22.25 19.33
CA PRO A 202 -18.53 23.03 20.11
C PRO A 202 -19.20 24.06 19.19
N GLU A 203 -20.49 24.31 19.40
CA GLU A 203 -21.40 25.19 18.63
C GLU A 203 -20.95 26.67 18.45
N ASN A 204 -19.69 27.01 18.71
CA ASN A 204 -19.16 28.38 18.74
C ASN A 204 -18.47 28.86 17.45
N GLU A 205 -18.22 28.00 16.46
CA GLU A 205 -17.50 28.41 15.23
C GLU A 205 -18.38 28.56 13.98
N GLU A 206 -19.68 28.27 14.04
CA GLU A 206 -20.58 28.42 12.87
C GLU A 206 -20.96 29.88 12.55
N SER A 207 -20.35 30.87 13.21
CA SER A 207 -20.68 32.29 13.05
C SER A 207 -19.60 33.19 12.42
N SER A 208 -18.47 32.67 11.92
CA SER A 208 -17.36 33.57 11.50
C SER A 208 -16.73 33.35 10.12
N CYS A 209 -17.21 32.45 9.26
CA CYS A 209 -16.55 32.19 7.95
C CYS A 209 -17.48 32.06 6.74
N SER A 210 -18.55 32.87 6.68
CA SER A 210 -19.43 32.94 5.51
C SER A 210 -19.75 34.38 5.10
N ALA A 211 -18.70 35.12 4.74
CA ALA A 211 -18.67 36.36 3.95
C ALA A 211 -17.19 36.80 3.97
N GLU A 212 -16.34 36.64 2.97
CA GLU A 212 -16.40 37.20 1.62
C GLU A 212 -15.27 36.52 0.81
N GLN A 213 -15.58 35.98 -0.38
CA GLN A 213 -14.74 36.01 -1.60
C GLN A 213 -15.35 35.05 -2.64
N GLN A 214 -16.33 35.57 -3.39
CA GLN A 214 -16.66 35.03 -4.71
C GLN A 214 -15.59 35.51 -5.71
N THR A 215 -14.99 34.59 -6.45
CA THR A 215 -15.03 34.52 -7.93
C THR A 215 -13.85 33.68 -8.44
N ASN A 216 -14.16 32.65 -9.26
CA ASN A 216 -13.26 31.70 -9.95
C ASN A 216 -13.04 30.32 -9.30
N SER A 217 -14.11 29.54 -9.07
CA SER A 217 -14.02 28.08 -8.81
C SER A 217 -15.25 27.28 -9.27
N THR A 218 -16.14 27.83 -10.10
CA THR A 218 -17.45 27.23 -10.40
C THR A 218 -17.41 25.94 -11.23
N GLN A 219 -16.29 25.61 -11.90
CA GLN A 219 -16.13 24.34 -12.61
C GLN A 219 -15.64 23.19 -11.71
N ASN A 220 -14.80 23.48 -10.71
CA ASN A 220 -14.27 22.48 -9.78
C ASN A 220 -15.31 22.02 -8.75
N GLU A 221 -16.26 22.89 -8.39
CA GLU A 221 -17.30 22.57 -7.40
C GLU A 221 -18.39 21.64 -7.96
N VAL A 222 -18.74 21.77 -9.24
CA VAL A 222 -19.73 20.91 -9.92
C VAL A 222 -19.18 19.50 -10.16
N GLU A 223 -17.88 19.37 -10.48
CA GLU A 223 -17.16 18.09 -10.55
C GLU A 223 -17.10 17.40 -9.17
N LYS A 224 -16.81 18.17 -8.10
CA LYS A 224 -16.86 17.66 -6.72
C LYS A 224 -18.25 17.20 -6.29
N PHE A 225 -19.31 17.91 -6.72
CA PHE A 225 -20.70 17.56 -6.43
C PHE A 225 -21.21 16.34 -7.21
N LYS A 226 -20.71 16.08 -8.42
CA LYS A 226 -21.05 14.88 -9.20
C LYS A 226 -20.34 13.63 -8.68
N ASN A 227 -19.07 13.75 -8.29
CA ASN A 227 -18.34 12.64 -7.65
C ASN A 227 -18.93 12.27 -6.29
N SER A 228 -19.45 13.24 -5.52
CA SER A 228 -20.13 12.96 -4.26
C SER A 228 -21.52 12.32 -4.44
N GLN A 229 -22.17 12.47 -5.59
CA GLN A 229 -23.42 11.76 -5.89
C GLN A 229 -23.19 10.28 -6.17
N HIS A 230 -22.18 9.93 -6.98
CA HIS A 230 -21.82 8.52 -7.24
C HIS A 230 -21.30 7.79 -6.00
N ALA A 231 -20.55 8.48 -5.12
CA ALA A 231 -20.18 7.92 -3.82
C ALA A 231 -21.43 7.53 -3.02
N ARG A 232 -22.48 8.36 -3.01
CA ARG A 232 -23.69 8.09 -2.23
C ARG A 232 -24.60 7.00 -2.82
N ASP A 233 -24.31 6.44 -3.99
CA ASP A 233 -25.14 5.39 -4.61
C ASP A 233 -24.98 4.04 -3.90
N TYR A 234 -23.81 3.79 -3.30
CA TYR A 234 -23.50 2.51 -2.63
C TYR A 234 -23.77 2.49 -1.13
N HIS A 235 -24.46 3.51 -0.61
CA HIS A 235 -24.78 3.57 0.81
C HIS A 235 -25.80 2.47 1.21
N PRO A 236 -25.59 1.71 2.31
CA PRO A 236 -26.46 0.60 2.68
C PRO A 236 -27.91 0.99 2.97
N SER A 237 -28.21 2.25 3.31
CA SER A 237 -29.60 2.71 3.48
C SER A 237 -30.36 2.87 2.16
N ARG A 238 -29.65 3.00 1.03
CA ARG A 238 -30.22 3.16 -0.31
C ARG A 238 -30.22 1.87 -1.12
N LEU A 239 -29.32 0.94 -0.80
CA LEU A 239 -29.22 -0.35 -1.44
C LEU A 239 -30.27 -1.34 -0.93
N ALA A 240 -30.63 -2.33 -1.76
CA ALA A 240 -31.40 -3.47 -1.28
C ALA A 240 -30.59 -4.27 -0.26
N HIS A 241 -31.24 -4.73 0.82
CA HIS A 241 -30.58 -5.47 1.91
C HIS A 241 -29.75 -6.67 1.43
N SER A 242 -30.23 -7.40 0.41
CA SER A 242 -29.50 -8.52 -0.19
C SER A 242 -28.25 -8.10 -0.94
N GLN A 243 -28.28 -6.94 -1.62
CA GLN A 243 -27.13 -6.37 -2.29
C GLN A 243 -26.12 -5.83 -1.27
N ALA A 244 -26.59 -5.09 -0.27
CA ALA A 244 -25.74 -4.61 0.83
C ALA A 244 -25.03 -5.77 1.54
N LEU A 245 -25.72 -6.89 1.78
CA LEU A 245 -25.09 -8.10 2.35
C LEU A 245 -23.98 -8.67 1.46
N ARG A 246 -24.15 -8.68 0.14
CA ARG A 246 -23.10 -9.15 -0.78
C ARG A 246 -21.88 -8.23 -0.78
N HIS A 247 -22.11 -6.92 -0.82
CA HIS A 247 -21.02 -5.93 -0.77
C HIS A 247 -20.23 -6.05 0.54
N LYS A 248 -20.93 -6.30 1.67
CA LYS A 248 -20.27 -6.62 2.94
C LYS A 248 -19.33 -7.82 2.81
N HIS A 249 -19.80 -8.94 2.25
CA HIS A 249 -18.95 -10.12 2.11
C HIS A 249 -17.79 -9.91 1.12
N GLU A 250 -18.00 -9.13 0.07
CA GLU A 250 -16.95 -8.75 -0.89
C GLU A 250 -15.85 -7.91 -0.24
N HIS A 251 -16.22 -6.91 0.57
CA HIS A 251 -15.26 -6.13 1.35
C HIS A 251 -14.51 -7.00 2.36
N LEU A 252 -15.22 -7.89 3.06
CA LEU A 252 -14.61 -8.84 3.99
C LEU A 252 -13.61 -9.77 3.28
N GLU A 253 -13.96 -10.31 2.12
CA GLU A 253 -13.08 -11.16 1.31
C GLU A 253 -11.83 -10.40 0.85
N ALA A 254 -12.00 -9.17 0.35
CA ALA A 254 -10.90 -8.32 -0.07
C ALA A 254 -9.94 -8.00 1.09
N ILE A 255 -10.47 -7.62 2.25
CA ILE A 255 -9.67 -7.36 3.47
C ILE A 255 -8.93 -8.63 3.86
N THR A 256 -9.62 -9.76 3.95
CA THR A 256 -9.03 -11.06 4.31
C THR A 256 -7.87 -11.44 3.38
N HIS A 257 -8.06 -11.25 2.08
CA HIS A 257 -7.04 -11.54 1.07
C HIS A 257 -5.81 -10.61 1.23
N LEU A 258 -6.02 -9.31 1.41
CA LEU A 258 -4.95 -8.36 1.68
C LEU A 258 -4.20 -8.71 2.97
N THR A 259 -4.92 -9.00 4.05
CA THR A 259 -4.32 -9.40 5.33
C THR A 259 -3.43 -10.65 5.17
N HIS A 260 -3.90 -11.67 4.44
CA HIS A 260 -3.11 -12.88 4.20
C HIS A 260 -1.86 -12.63 3.35
N GLN A 261 -1.92 -11.77 2.32
CA GLN A 261 -0.73 -11.40 1.54
C GLN A 261 0.33 -10.68 2.40
N PHE A 262 -0.11 -9.94 3.41
CA PHE A 262 0.78 -9.29 4.37
C PHE A 262 1.31 -10.22 5.46
N GLY A 263 0.85 -11.47 5.52
CA GLY A 263 1.23 -12.47 6.53
C GLY A 263 0.44 -12.35 7.83
N GLY A 264 -0.69 -11.65 7.80
CA GLY A 264 -1.60 -11.47 8.93
C GLY A 264 -2.73 -12.50 8.99
N LYS A 265 -3.63 -12.29 9.94
CA LYS A 265 -4.82 -13.12 10.19
C LYS A 265 -6.03 -12.24 10.49
N VAL A 266 -7.23 -12.72 10.15
CA VAL A 266 -8.49 -12.14 10.63
C VAL A 266 -8.85 -12.83 11.93
N LEU A 267 -8.96 -12.07 13.02
CA LEU A 267 -9.21 -12.60 14.36
C LEU A 267 -10.71 -12.65 14.70
N ASP A 268 -11.45 -11.62 14.32
CA ASP A 268 -12.87 -11.49 14.64
C ASP A 268 -13.66 -10.95 13.43
N ILE A 269 -14.89 -11.44 13.27
CA ILE A 269 -15.79 -11.03 12.20
C ILE A 269 -17.15 -10.73 12.84
N SER A 270 -17.50 -9.45 12.82
CA SER A 270 -18.79 -8.95 13.29
C SER A 270 -19.74 -8.67 12.10
N THR A 271 -20.93 -8.18 12.40
CA THR A 271 -21.97 -7.85 11.39
C THR A 271 -21.60 -6.66 10.51
N ASN A 272 -20.78 -5.75 11.03
CA ASN A 272 -20.45 -4.46 10.41
C ASN A 272 -18.95 -4.19 10.31
N ASN A 273 -18.11 -4.96 11.01
CA ASN A 273 -16.66 -4.76 11.06
C ASN A 273 -15.94 -6.10 11.24
N CYS A 274 -14.63 -6.10 10.97
CA CYS A 274 -13.72 -7.21 11.27
C CYS A 274 -12.48 -6.70 11.98
N ILE A 275 -11.83 -7.57 12.76
CA ILE A 275 -10.56 -7.28 13.41
C ILE A 275 -9.46 -8.09 12.72
N VAL A 276 -8.41 -7.40 12.30
CA VAL A 276 -7.25 -7.98 11.61
C VAL A 276 -5.99 -7.81 12.45
N GLU A 277 -5.14 -8.83 12.42
CA GLU A 277 -3.83 -8.88 13.05
C GLU A 277 -2.75 -8.96 11.98
N VAL A 278 -1.74 -8.10 12.07
CA VAL A 278 -0.55 -8.14 11.20
C VAL A 278 0.71 -7.95 12.03
N SER A 279 1.70 -8.84 11.86
CA SER A 279 3.03 -8.69 12.45
C SER A 279 4.09 -8.57 11.36
N ALA A 280 4.76 -7.42 11.29
CA ALA A 280 5.75 -7.15 10.25
C ALA A 280 6.76 -6.07 10.66
N LYS A 281 7.66 -5.68 9.74
CA LYS A 281 8.51 -4.49 9.92
C LYS A 281 7.64 -3.22 9.85
N PRO A 282 8.01 -2.11 10.52
CA PRO A 282 7.20 -0.89 10.54
C PRO A 282 6.81 -0.37 9.16
N SER A 283 7.75 -0.36 8.21
CA SER A 283 7.48 0.08 6.84
C SER A 283 6.43 -0.76 6.10
N ARG A 284 6.40 -2.07 6.36
CA ARG A 284 5.40 -2.98 5.77
C ARG A 284 4.03 -2.78 6.41
N ILE A 285 3.97 -2.48 7.71
CA ILE A 285 2.73 -2.13 8.41
C ILE A 285 2.17 -0.80 7.90
N ASP A 286 3.03 0.19 7.67
CA ASP A 286 2.62 1.49 7.10
C ASP A 286 2.00 1.30 5.71
N SER A 287 2.61 0.47 4.86
CA SER A 287 2.04 0.10 3.55
C SER A 287 0.71 -0.63 3.69
N TYR A 288 0.59 -1.55 4.65
CA TYR A 288 -0.66 -2.26 4.91
C TYR A 288 -1.78 -1.30 5.31
N LEU A 289 -1.54 -0.41 6.28
CA LEU A 289 -2.49 0.60 6.73
C LEU A 289 -2.99 1.48 5.57
N LYS A 290 -2.09 1.87 4.65
CA LYS A 290 -2.47 2.65 3.47
C LYS A 290 -3.38 1.88 2.50
N LEU A 291 -3.18 0.57 2.35
CA LEU A 291 -4.02 -0.27 1.49
C LEU A 291 -5.40 -0.55 2.10
N ILE A 292 -5.49 -0.68 3.42
CA ILE A 292 -6.78 -0.92 4.10
C ILE A 292 -7.53 0.38 4.43
N ALA A 293 -6.87 1.53 4.37
CA ALA A 293 -7.46 2.84 4.67
C ALA A 293 -8.76 3.13 3.89
N PRO A 294 -8.91 2.78 2.59
CA PRO A 294 -10.14 3.02 1.84
C PRO A 294 -11.37 2.26 2.38
N PHE A 295 -11.19 1.13 3.07
CA PHE A 295 -12.32 0.40 3.67
C PHE A 295 -12.86 1.09 4.93
N GLY A 296 -12.06 1.99 5.53
CA GLY A 296 -12.40 2.69 6.77
C GLY A 296 -11.89 1.95 8.01
N ILE A 297 -10.81 2.46 8.61
CA ILE A 297 -10.25 1.96 9.86
C ILE A 297 -11.01 2.61 11.02
N LEU A 298 -11.76 1.81 11.78
CA LEU A 298 -12.55 2.29 12.92
C LEU A 298 -11.68 2.53 14.15
N GLU A 299 -10.77 1.59 14.43
CA GLU A 299 -9.78 1.69 15.49
C GLU A 299 -8.51 0.92 15.09
N SER A 300 -7.37 1.37 15.60
CA SER A 300 -6.11 0.66 15.41
C SER A 300 -5.27 0.74 16.68
N THR A 301 -4.70 -0.39 17.07
CA THR A 301 -3.71 -0.51 18.13
C THR A 301 -2.43 -1.05 17.53
N ARG A 302 -1.37 -0.28 17.64
CA ARG A 302 -0.06 -0.61 17.11
C ARG A 302 0.93 -0.64 18.26
N THR A 303 1.73 -1.70 18.37
CA THR A 303 2.84 -1.74 19.32
C THR A 303 3.95 -0.80 18.85
N GLY A 304 5.00 -0.60 19.64
CA GLY A 304 6.23 -0.01 19.10
C GLY A 304 7.10 -1.04 18.39
N LEU A 305 8.28 -0.60 17.94
CA LEU A 305 9.28 -1.48 17.32
C LEU A 305 9.95 -2.38 18.37
N MET A 306 9.87 -3.68 18.14
CA MET A 306 10.70 -4.69 18.78
C MET A 306 11.84 -5.08 17.83
N ALA A 307 13.06 -5.16 18.35
CA ALA A 307 14.23 -5.50 17.55
C ALA A 307 15.07 -6.59 18.24
N LEU A 308 15.56 -7.52 17.42
CA LEU A 308 16.55 -8.51 17.83
C LEU A 308 17.67 -8.56 16.79
N PRO A 309 18.96 -8.53 17.18
CA PRO A 309 20.05 -8.67 16.23
C PRO A 309 20.04 -10.06 15.58
N ARG A 310 20.32 -10.11 14.28
CA ARG A 310 20.54 -11.36 13.55
C ARG A 310 22.02 -11.68 13.57
N SER A 311 22.34 -12.97 13.67
CA SER A 311 23.65 -13.47 13.30
C SER A 311 23.74 -13.46 11.76
N PRO A 312 24.64 -12.67 11.15
CA PRO A 312 24.89 -12.79 9.72
C PRO A 312 25.46 -14.19 9.43
N LEU A 313 24.97 -14.82 8.36
CA LEU A 313 25.55 -16.04 7.84
C LEU A 313 26.41 -15.63 6.65
N SER A 314 27.74 -15.65 6.79
CA SER A 314 28.64 -15.60 5.63
C SER A 314 28.81 -17.02 5.10
N GLY A 315 28.70 -17.19 3.78
CA GLY A 315 29.13 -18.42 3.13
C GLY A 315 30.66 -18.54 3.23
N PRO A 316 31.23 -19.75 3.14
CA PRO A 316 32.68 -19.95 3.19
C PRO A 316 33.46 -19.19 2.10
N ASP A 317 32.78 -18.73 1.04
CA ASP A 317 33.36 -17.96 -0.07
C ASP A 317 33.23 -16.42 0.09
N GLU A 318 32.51 -15.92 1.11
CA GLU A 318 32.19 -14.48 1.24
C GLU A 318 33.08 -13.70 2.22
N ASP A 319 33.96 -14.38 2.98
CA ASP A 319 34.80 -13.73 4.00
C ASP A 319 36.05 -13.01 3.43
N ILE A 320 36.20 -12.85 2.11
CA ILE A 320 37.41 -12.29 1.49
C ILE A 320 37.28 -10.81 1.08
N GLU A 321 36.07 -10.24 0.99
CA GLU A 321 35.88 -8.83 0.61
C GLU A 321 35.53 -7.94 1.80
N LYS A 322 36.37 -7.95 2.85
CA LYS A 322 36.54 -6.70 3.61
C LYS A 322 37.39 -5.80 2.74
N ASP A 323 36.70 -4.95 1.98
CA ASP A 323 37.17 -3.78 1.26
C ASP A 323 38.70 -3.58 1.30
N ALA A 324 39.41 -4.11 0.29
CA ALA A 324 40.81 -3.76 0.06
C ALA A 324 41.01 -2.24 -0.10
N SER A 325 39.93 -1.49 -0.35
CA SER A 325 39.89 -0.02 -0.33
C SER A 325 39.95 0.61 1.06
N GLU A 326 39.63 -0.11 2.14
CA GLU A 326 39.76 0.41 3.52
C GLU A 326 41.19 0.19 4.09
N VAL A 327 41.93 -0.78 3.54
CA VAL A 327 43.30 -1.12 3.98
C VAL A 327 44.38 -0.36 3.21
N VAL A 328 44.12 0.07 1.96
CA VAL A 328 45.12 0.78 1.15
C VAL A 328 44.87 2.29 1.19
N ASP A 329 45.58 2.98 2.08
CA ASP A 329 45.62 4.44 2.13
C ASP A 329 46.15 5.00 0.79
N ALA A 330 45.33 5.77 0.08
CA ALA A 330 45.65 6.36 -1.22
C ALA A 330 46.92 7.25 -1.19
N SER A 331 47.38 7.66 -0.01
CA SER A 331 48.64 8.38 0.19
C SER A 331 49.90 7.51 -0.02
N THR A 332 49.77 6.19 -0.05
CA THR A 332 50.88 5.23 -0.20
C THR A 332 51.15 4.79 -1.64
N LEU A 333 50.32 5.20 -2.60
CA LEU A 333 50.52 4.87 -4.01
C LEU A 333 51.51 5.86 -4.65
N PRO A 334 52.53 5.38 -5.39
CA PRO A 334 53.45 6.26 -6.09
C PRO A 334 52.71 7.03 -7.19
N PRO A 335 52.98 8.34 -7.38
CA PRO A 335 52.36 9.11 -8.45
C PRO A 335 52.81 8.53 -9.80
N GLY A 336 51.83 8.13 -10.61
CA GLY A 336 51.99 7.75 -12.01
C GLY A 336 51.86 8.93 -12.95
#